data_AF-A0A7C2IGI3-F1
#
_entry.id   AF-A0A7C2IGI3-F1
#
_cell.length_a   1.000
_cell.length_b   1.000
_cell.length_c   1.000
_cell.angle_alpha   90.00
_cell.angle_beta   90.00
_cell.angle_gamma   90.00
#
_symmetry.space_group_name_H-M   'P 1'
#
loop_
_entity.id
_entity.type
_entity.pdbx_description
1 polymer ?
#
loop_
_entity_poly.entity_id
_entity_poly.type
_entity_poly.pdbx_seq_one_letter_code
_entity_poly.pdbx_strand_id
1 'polypeptide(L)'
;MEIVDAHTHLELFLLKNIPIEKATTKREIIELIENTGETKPVVAWGWSEEKIGEAITKKDIDRFPFPVLLIRVDAHMGVVNEKAIEEIRIKPSAKFEPEKGYLYEEELWNAASFFKSKDTEKALLRAQEEAISKGIVEVHDFVDLKTAEAYFKLRENGKLKLKAVLMPYYRDYKKVLELFEIHGEDELIKLGWVKTFVDGSIGARTACLKEPYLDKPSKGLLLKQEEELISMIRELEKKGLKISLHAIGDKAIEVALSAFEKANIRFKGHRIEHAEMIDYLQAQRVKELGLILCIQPNFNPVFMQTYLKALGKERASKLNPIKMLDELGVDMVFGSDMMPFDPEVGIEYASKILGREKAIYYYGGWKKKANP
;
A
#
# COMPACT_ATOMS: atom_id res chain seq x y z
N MET A 1 -14.67 -8.02 -16.83
CA MET A 1 -13.27 -7.98 -17.27
C MET A 1 -12.44 -8.36 -16.05
N GLU A 2 -11.52 -9.31 -16.17
CA GLU A 2 -10.73 -9.78 -15.03
C GLU A 2 -9.64 -8.75 -14.70
N ILE A 3 -9.79 -8.06 -13.57
CA ILE A 3 -8.82 -7.08 -13.07
C ILE A 3 -7.94 -7.76 -12.03
N VAL A 4 -6.63 -7.55 -12.11
CA VAL A 4 -5.66 -7.93 -11.09
C VAL A 4 -5.12 -6.67 -10.44
N ASP A 5 -5.25 -6.56 -9.12
CA ASP A 5 -4.55 -5.53 -8.36
C ASP A 5 -3.21 -6.09 -7.89
N ALA A 6 -2.12 -5.69 -8.55
CA ALA A 6 -0.82 -6.32 -8.36
C ALA A 6 -0.07 -5.86 -7.10
N HIS A 7 -0.66 -5.02 -6.25
CA HIS A 7 -0.09 -4.63 -4.95
C HIS A 7 -1.18 -4.09 -4.01
N THR A 8 -1.46 -4.83 -2.93
CA THR A 8 -2.43 -4.45 -1.89
C THR A 8 -1.92 -4.78 -0.49
N HIS A 9 -2.68 -4.29 0.50
CA HIS A 9 -2.54 -4.65 1.92
C HIS A 9 -3.95 -4.84 2.50
N LEU A 10 -4.56 -6.00 2.27
CA LEU A 10 -5.94 -6.26 2.69
C LEU A 10 -6.07 -6.28 4.22
N GLU A 11 -4.97 -6.45 4.98
CA GLU A 11 -4.99 -6.30 6.42
C GLU A 11 -5.38 -4.89 6.88
N LEU A 12 -5.26 -3.86 6.02
CA LEU A 12 -5.70 -2.51 6.34
C LEU A 12 -7.22 -2.41 6.55
N PHE A 13 -8.00 -3.41 6.13
CA PHE A 13 -9.41 -3.51 6.54
C PHE A 13 -9.60 -3.72 8.05
N LEU A 14 -8.56 -4.11 8.80
CA LEU A 14 -8.59 -4.11 10.28
C LEU A 14 -8.78 -2.70 10.86
N LEU A 15 -8.46 -1.66 10.09
CA LEU A 15 -8.62 -0.24 10.41
C LEU A 15 -9.85 0.41 9.74
N LYS A 16 -10.60 -0.34 8.92
CA LYS A 16 -11.80 0.15 8.22
C LYS A 16 -13.05 -0.52 8.79
N ASN A 17 -13.48 -0.12 9.99
CA ASN A 17 -14.71 -0.65 10.59
C ASN A 17 -15.95 -0.17 9.82
N ILE A 18 -15.93 1.06 9.32
CA ILE A 18 -17.01 1.69 8.55
C ILE A 18 -16.49 2.39 7.28
N PRO A 19 -17.29 2.50 6.21
CA PRO A 19 -16.85 2.97 4.90
C PRO A 19 -16.91 4.52 4.75
N ILE A 20 -16.17 5.26 5.59
CA ILE A 20 -16.21 6.73 5.59
C ILE A 20 -15.58 7.36 4.34
N GLU A 21 -14.75 6.63 3.60
CA GLU A 21 -14.12 7.11 2.38
C GLU A 21 -15.13 7.49 1.29
N LYS A 22 -16.36 6.98 1.38
CA LYS A 22 -17.45 7.29 0.43
C LYS A 22 -18.20 8.58 0.80
N ALA A 23 -18.10 9.04 2.05
CA ALA A 23 -18.82 10.21 2.53
C ALA A 23 -18.37 11.51 1.84
N THR A 24 -19.34 12.37 1.54
CA THR A 24 -19.21 13.69 0.90
C THR A 24 -19.61 14.83 1.83
N THR A 25 -20.07 14.51 3.04
CA THR A 25 -20.34 15.50 4.10
C THR A 25 -19.88 14.98 5.46
N LYS A 26 -19.58 15.89 6.39
CA LYS A 26 -19.31 15.51 7.79
C LYS A 26 -20.48 14.78 8.41
N ARG A 27 -21.72 15.18 8.08
CA ARG A 27 -22.95 14.56 8.58
C ARG A 27 -23.02 13.06 8.21
N GLU A 28 -22.72 12.71 6.97
CA GLU A 28 -22.69 11.30 6.53
C GLU A 28 -21.70 10.46 7.34
N ILE A 29 -20.52 11.02 7.67
CA ILE A 29 -19.54 10.34 8.53
C ILE A 29 -20.13 10.06 9.91
N ILE A 30 -20.78 11.06 10.52
CA ILE A 30 -21.42 10.91 11.83
C ILE A 30 -22.55 9.86 11.77
N GLU A 31 -23.39 9.89 10.75
CA GLU A 31 -24.48 8.91 10.55
C GLU A 31 -23.93 7.48 10.35
N LEU A 32 -22.81 7.31 9.67
CA LEU A 32 -22.13 6.01 9.54
C LEU A 32 -21.63 5.48 10.90
N ILE A 33 -21.12 6.36 11.77
CA ILE A 33 -20.69 5.97 13.12
C ILE A 33 -21.90 5.62 14.00
N GLU A 34 -23.01 6.38 13.92
CA GLU A 34 -24.25 6.09 14.66
C GLU A 34 -24.84 4.72 14.30
N ASN A 35 -24.78 4.35 13.01
CA ASN A 35 -25.41 3.14 12.49
C ASN A 35 -24.51 1.88 12.52
N THR A 36 -23.26 1.96 12.99
CA THR A 36 -22.33 0.82 12.96
C THR A 36 -22.72 -0.35 13.87
N GLY A 37 -23.69 -0.16 14.78
CA GLY A 37 -24.38 -1.19 15.54
C GLY A 37 -23.59 -1.92 16.62
N GLU A 38 -22.36 -2.40 16.37
CA GLU A 38 -21.73 -3.41 17.24
C GLU A 38 -20.19 -3.37 17.37
N THR A 39 -19.46 -2.57 16.59
CA THR A 39 -17.98 -2.50 16.71
C THR A 39 -17.54 -1.26 17.49
N LYS A 40 -17.09 -1.48 18.72
CA LYS A 40 -16.45 -0.47 19.58
C LYS A 40 -15.08 -1.04 19.97
N PRO A 41 -13.96 -0.32 19.76
CA PRO A 41 -13.81 1.02 19.20
C PRO A 41 -14.23 1.13 17.71
N VAL A 42 -14.47 2.35 17.22
CA VAL A 42 -14.65 2.65 15.79
C VAL A 42 -13.35 3.21 15.22
N VAL A 43 -12.73 2.48 14.31
CA VAL A 43 -11.62 2.96 13.48
C VAL A 43 -12.08 3.03 12.03
N ALA A 44 -11.85 4.15 11.37
CA ALA A 44 -12.25 4.34 9.99
C ALA A 44 -11.22 5.19 9.25
N TRP A 45 -11.06 4.96 7.94
CA TRP A 45 -10.04 5.64 7.13
C TRP A 45 -10.64 6.14 5.82
N GLY A 46 -10.36 7.40 5.48
CA GLY A 46 -10.48 7.89 4.12
C GLY A 46 -11.21 9.22 3.97
N TRP A 47 -11.43 9.95 5.06
CA TRP A 47 -12.05 11.28 4.99
C TRP A 47 -11.04 12.33 4.51
N SER A 48 -11.52 13.43 3.91
CA SER A 48 -10.74 14.62 3.63
C SER A 48 -11.63 15.86 3.67
N GLU A 49 -11.07 16.99 4.10
CA GLU A 49 -11.74 18.29 4.12
C GLU A 49 -12.14 18.73 2.70
N GLU A 50 -11.31 18.40 1.71
CA GLU A 50 -11.59 18.69 0.30
C GLU A 50 -12.86 17.98 -0.18
N LYS A 51 -13.12 16.77 0.31
CA LYS A 51 -14.29 15.98 -0.08
C LYS A 51 -15.54 16.36 0.71
N ILE A 52 -15.40 16.60 2.01
CA ILE A 52 -16.55 16.86 2.90
C ILE A 52 -16.87 18.35 3.09
N GLY A 53 -16.01 19.24 2.60
CA GLY A 53 -16.18 20.70 2.62
C GLY A 53 -15.83 21.38 3.94
N GLU A 54 -15.48 20.64 4.99
CA GLU A 54 -15.17 21.17 6.32
C GLU A 54 -14.21 20.28 7.10
N ALA A 55 -13.65 20.81 8.20
CA ALA A 55 -12.81 20.03 9.11
C ALA A 55 -13.68 19.18 10.07
N ILE A 56 -13.17 18.00 10.44
CA ILE A 56 -13.69 17.20 11.55
C ILE A 56 -12.79 17.45 12.75
N THR A 57 -13.38 17.58 13.93
CA THR A 57 -12.66 17.75 15.20
C THR A 57 -13.20 16.79 16.26
N LYS A 58 -12.47 16.67 17.36
CA LYS A 58 -12.88 15.96 18.57
C LYS A 58 -14.31 16.29 18.99
N LYS A 59 -14.70 17.56 18.93
CA LYS A 59 -16.06 18.01 19.32
C LYS A 59 -17.17 17.37 18.49
N ASP A 60 -16.93 17.08 17.22
CA ASP A 60 -17.92 16.46 16.33
C ASP A 60 -18.19 14.99 16.71
N ILE A 61 -17.20 14.31 17.30
CA ILE A 61 -17.23 12.87 17.60
C ILE A 61 -17.21 12.55 19.11
N ASP A 62 -17.08 13.55 19.99
CA ASP A 62 -17.14 13.40 21.46
C ASP A 62 -18.51 12.93 21.96
N ARG A 63 -19.56 13.09 21.15
CA ARG A 63 -20.91 12.60 21.45
C ARG A 63 -21.01 11.07 21.52
N PHE A 64 -20.04 10.35 20.95
CA PHE A 64 -20.04 8.90 20.95
C PHE A 64 -19.48 8.34 22.27
N PRO A 65 -20.21 7.45 22.97
CA PRO A 65 -19.82 6.95 24.28
C PRO A 65 -18.74 5.85 24.23
N PHE A 66 -17.93 5.81 23.17
CA PHE A 66 -16.92 4.80 22.89
C PHE A 66 -15.78 5.41 22.08
N PRO A 67 -14.57 4.80 22.05
CA PRO A 67 -13.45 5.33 21.30
C PRO A 67 -13.75 5.42 19.80
N VAL A 68 -13.42 6.56 19.20
CA VAL A 68 -13.49 6.81 17.76
C VAL A 68 -12.14 7.32 17.28
N LEU A 69 -11.62 6.74 16.20
CA LEU A 69 -10.46 7.20 15.45
C LEU A 69 -10.81 7.29 13.96
N LEU A 70 -10.76 8.49 13.39
CA LEU A 70 -10.96 8.72 11.95
C LEU A 70 -9.64 9.14 11.30
N ILE A 71 -9.08 8.26 10.49
CA ILE A 71 -7.83 8.46 9.75
C ILE A 71 -8.13 9.21 8.44
N ARG A 72 -7.42 10.31 8.20
CA ARG A 72 -7.52 11.09 6.96
C ARG A 72 -7.04 10.27 5.77
N VAL A 73 -7.51 10.59 4.56
CA VAL A 73 -7.17 9.85 3.33
C VAL A 73 -5.67 9.69 3.09
N ASP A 74 -4.85 10.67 3.47
CA ASP A 74 -3.39 10.63 3.31
C ASP A 74 -2.65 9.93 4.46
N ALA A 75 -3.37 9.48 5.50
CA ALA A 75 -2.86 8.75 6.65
C ALA A 75 -1.70 9.43 7.42
N HIS A 76 -1.54 10.74 7.26
CA HIS A 76 -0.59 11.55 8.02
C HIS A 76 -1.21 12.22 9.25
N MET A 77 -2.55 12.26 9.29
CA MET A 77 -3.29 12.73 10.44
C MET A 77 -4.60 11.96 10.66
N GLY A 78 -5.11 12.01 11.88
CA GLY A 78 -6.43 11.52 12.21
C GLY A 78 -7.03 12.31 13.36
N VAL A 79 -8.31 12.09 13.61
CA VAL A 79 -9.04 12.69 14.73
C VAL A 79 -9.54 11.61 15.67
N VAL A 80 -9.31 11.82 16.97
CA VAL A 80 -9.79 10.98 18.07
C VAL A 80 -10.76 11.73 18.97
N ASN A 81 -11.70 10.99 19.57
CA ASN A 81 -12.57 11.53 20.61
C ASN A 81 -11.95 11.40 22.02
N GLU A 82 -12.58 12.02 23.03
CA GLU A 82 -12.12 11.96 24.42
C GLU A 82 -11.96 10.53 24.93
N LYS A 83 -12.89 9.63 24.56
CA LYS A 83 -12.82 8.21 24.97
C LYS A 83 -11.59 7.50 24.44
N ALA A 84 -11.20 7.79 23.20
CA ALA A 84 -9.97 7.25 22.63
C ALA A 84 -8.71 7.78 23.35
N ILE A 85 -8.70 9.06 23.71
CA ILE A 85 -7.58 9.69 24.44
C ILE A 85 -7.43 9.07 25.84
N GLU A 86 -8.52 8.93 26.58
CA GLU A 86 -8.56 8.33 27.93
C GLU A 86 -8.04 6.88 27.92
N GLU A 87 -8.44 6.09 26.92
CA GLU A 87 -8.12 4.67 26.85
C GLU A 87 -6.66 4.41 26.44
N ILE A 88 -6.15 5.12 25.43
CA ILE A 88 -4.74 5.00 25.02
C ILE A 88 -3.81 5.64 26.05
N ARG A 89 -4.31 6.64 26.81
CA ARG A 89 -3.51 7.51 27.69
C ARG A 89 -2.43 8.27 26.92
N ILE A 90 -2.83 8.89 25.81
CA ILE A 90 -1.93 9.66 24.94
C ILE A 90 -1.30 10.80 25.74
N LYS A 91 0.03 10.87 25.76
CA LYS A 91 0.74 11.95 26.44
C LYS A 91 0.81 13.18 25.54
N PRO A 92 0.78 14.41 26.10
CA PRO A 92 1.03 15.61 25.31
C PRO A 92 2.35 15.53 24.54
N SER A 93 2.30 15.81 23.24
CA SER A 93 3.46 15.82 22.35
C SER A 93 3.24 16.84 21.23
N ALA A 94 4.29 17.15 20.46
CA ALA A 94 4.17 18.02 19.29
C ALA A 94 3.30 17.42 18.16
N LYS A 95 2.97 16.13 18.26
CA LYS A 95 2.16 15.36 17.30
C LYS A 95 0.75 15.06 17.81
N PHE A 96 0.35 15.73 18.90
CA PHE A 96 -0.98 15.59 19.48
C PHE A 96 -1.56 16.96 19.86
N GLU A 97 -2.67 17.34 19.23
CA GLU A 97 -3.47 18.52 19.61
C GLU A 97 -4.73 18.07 20.36
N PRO A 98 -4.72 18.00 21.71
CA PRO A 98 -5.81 17.42 22.50
C PRO A 98 -7.15 18.14 22.32
N GLU A 99 -7.15 19.47 22.21
CA GLU A 99 -8.37 20.27 22.06
C GLU A 99 -9.15 19.94 20.78
N LYS A 100 -8.42 19.62 19.69
CA LYS A 100 -9.01 19.21 18.41
C LYS A 100 -9.05 17.69 18.25
N GLY A 101 -8.38 16.95 19.12
CA GLY A 101 -8.19 15.49 19.02
C GLY A 101 -7.32 15.08 17.84
N TYR A 102 -6.45 15.95 17.34
CA TYR A 102 -5.62 15.60 16.18
C TYR A 102 -4.38 14.82 16.59
N LEU A 103 -4.17 13.69 15.92
CA LEU A 103 -2.95 12.90 16.00
C LEU A 103 -2.23 12.98 14.66
N TYR A 104 -0.91 13.13 14.72
CA TYR A 104 -0.06 13.22 13.55
C TYR A 104 0.99 12.09 13.55
N GLU A 105 1.30 11.58 12.36
CA GLU A 105 2.40 10.65 12.12
C GLU A 105 2.43 9.46 13.11
N GLU A 106 3.46 9.35 13.95
CA GLU A 106 3.64 8.20 14.86
C GLU A 106 2.50 8.06 15.89
N GLU A 107 1.95 9.17 16.39
CA GLU A 107 0.88 9.11 17.40
C GLU A 107 -0.42 8.60 16.79
N LEU A 108 -0.69 8.96 15.54
CA LEU A 108 -1.80 8.40 14.76
C LEU A 108 -1.64 6.88 14.62
N TRP A 109 -0.45 6.42 14.23
CA TRP A 109 -0.22 4.99 14.01
C TRP A 109 -0.16 4.18 15.30
N ASN A 110 0.28 4.78 16.42
CA ASN A 110 0.17 4.19 17.75
C ASN A 110 -1.30 3.98 18.12
N ALA A 111 -2.15 4.99 17.93
CA ALA A 111 -3.59 4.90 18.18
C ALA A 111 -4.28 3.89 17.25
N ALA A 112 -3.97 3.92 15.95
CA ALA A 112 -4.48 2.97 14.98
C ALA A 112 -4.09 1.53 15.35
N SER A 113 -2.83 1.29 15.73
CA SER A 113 -2.39 -0.04 16.16
C SER A 113 -3.02 -0.50 17.48
N PHE A 114 -3.38 0.42 18.37
CA PHE A 114 -4.06 0.11 19.62
C PHE A 114 -5.51 -0.33 19.36
N PHE A 115 -6.24 0.40 18.52
CA PHE A 115 -7.66 0.15 18.26
C PHE A 115 -7.96 -0.77 17.07
N LYS A 116 -6.95 -1.15 16.26
CA LYS A 116 -7.17 -2.05 15.13
C LYS A 116 -7.87 -3.33 15.57
N SER A 117 -8.78 -3.81 14.74
CA SER A 117 -9.40 -5.11 14.96
C SER A 117 -8.31 -6.20 15.08
N LYS A 118 -8.62 -7.24 15.85
CA LYS A 118 -7.78 -8.45 15.93
C LYS A 118 -8.30 -9.58 15.05
N ASP A 119 -9.47 -9.42 14.45
CA ASP A 119 -10.14 -10.41 13.60
C ASP A 119 -9.71 -10.24 12.14
N THR A 120 -8.59 -10.89 11.79
CA THR A 120 -8.02 -10.87 10.44
C THR A 120 -8.91 -11.57 9.43
N GLU A 121 -9.60 -12.66 9.80
CA GLU A 121 -10.51 -13.36 8.90
C GLU A 121 -11.69 -12.47 8.49
N LYS A 122 -12.34 -11.78 9.45
CA LYS A 122 -13.42 -10.84 9.16
C LYS A 122 -12.94 -9.61 8.36
N ALA A 123 -11.70 -9.17 8.56
CA ALA A 123 -11.13 -8.11 7.73
C ALA A 123 -10.94 -8.57 6.28
N LEU A 124 -10.35 -9.76 6.06
CA LEU A 124 -10.15 -10.32 4.73
C LEU A 124 -11.48 -10.65 4.03
N LEU A 125 -12.52 -11.09 4.76
CA LEU A 125 -13.88 -11.27 4.22
C LEU A 125 -14.46 -9.95 3.67
N ARG A 126 -14.34 -8.85 4.42
CA ARG A 126 -14.79 -7.54 3.94
C ARG A 126 -13.93 -7.01 2.79
N ALA A 127 -12.63 -7.27 2.86
CA ALA A 127 -11.68 -6.87 1.82
C ALA A 127 -11.98 -7.56 0.48
N GLN A 128 -12.25 -8.87 0.48
CA GLN A 128 -12.62 -9.58 -0.74
C GLN A 128 -13.98 -9.13 -1.29
N GLU A 129 -14.96 -8.83 -0.44
CA GLU A 129 -16.26 -8.31 -0.87
C GLU A 129 -16.09 -6.97 -1.60
N GLU A 130 -15.30 -6.05 -1.03
CA GLU A 130 -15.00 -4.78 -1.68
C GLU A 130 -14.23 -4.98 -3.00
N ALA A 131 -13.24 -5.88 -3.02
CA ALA A 131 -12.46 -6.19 -4.22
C ALA A 131 -13.36 -6.73 -5.35
N ILE A 132 -14.18 -7.74 -5.04
CA ILE A 132 -15.09 -8.39 -5.99
C ILE A 132 -16.13 -7.37 -6.50
N SER A 133 -16.64 -6.49 -5.63
CA SER A 133 -17.59 -5.44 -6.03
C SER A 133 -17.02 -4.47 -7.08
N LYS A 134 -15.68 -4.34 -7.14
CA LYS A 134 -14.94 -3.52 -8.11
C LYS A 134 -14.45 -4.33 -9.31
N GLY A 135 -14.84 -5.60 -9.43
CA GLY A 135 -14.44 -6.47 -10.52
C GLY A 135 -13.00 -7.00 -10.42
N ILE A 136 -12.35 -6.85 -9.26
CA ILE A 136 -11.03 -7.45 -8.99
C ILE A 136 -11.23 -8.95 -8.79
N VAL A 137 -10.47 -9.74 -9.55
CA VAL A 137 -10.51 -11.21 -9.48
C VAL A 137 -9.30 -11.81 -8.80
N GLU A 138 -8.19 -11.06 -8.73
CA GLU A 138 -6.99 -11.45 -8.01
C GLU A 138 -6.29 -10.23 -7.41
N VAL A 139 -5.71 -10.42 -6.23
CA VAL A 139 -4.80 -9.44 -5.60
C VAL A 139 -3.42 -10.05 -5.40
N HIS A 140 -2.37 -9.23 -5.46
CA HIS A 140 -1.09 -9.58 -4.87
C HIS A 140 -0.97 -8.84 -3.53
N ASP A 141 -1.12 -9.59 -2.44
CA ASP A 141 -1.31 -9.02 -1.12
C ASP A 141 -0.03 -9.14 -0.28
N PHE A 142 0.44 -8.04 0.28
CA PHE A 142 1.49 -8.08 1.30
C PHE A 142 0.95 -8.74 2.56
N VAL A 143 1.67 -9.73 3.10
CA VAL A 143 1.20 -10.43 4.29
C VAL A 143 2.29 -10.61 5.35
N ASP A 144 1.89 -10.47 6.61
CA ASP A 144 2.60 -11.09 7.72
C ASP A 144 2.10 -12.54 7.94
N LEU A 145 2.68 -13.23 8.92
CA LEU A 145 2.29 -14.61 9.22
C LEU A 145 0.80 -14.72 9.56
N LYS A 146 0.28 -13.82 10.39
CA LYS A 146 -1.10 -13.88 10.87
C LYS A 146 -2.10 -13.71 9.73
N THR A 147 -1.78 -12.84 8.77
CA THR A 147 -2.60 -12.60 7.58
C THR A 147 -2.55 -13.80 6.63
N ALA A 148 -1.37 -14.40 6.43
CA ALA A 148 -1.25 -15.65 5.68
C ALA A 148 -2.06 -16.79 6.31
N GLU A 149 -2.00 -16.99 7.63
CA GLU A 149 -2.82 -17.98 8.35
C GLU A 149 -4.32 -17.76 8.13
N ALA A 150 -4.77 -16.50 8.16
CA ALA A 150 -6.18 -16.18 7.93
C ALA A 150 -6.62 -16.51 6.50
N TYR A 151 -5.77 -16.29 5.49
CA TYR A 151 -6.04 -16.72 4.11
C TYR A 151 -6.25 -18.23 4.01
N PHE A 152 -5.33 -19.02 4.57
CA PHE A 152 -5.45 -20.49 4.56
C PHE A 152 -6.70 -20.98 5.29
N LYS A 153 -7.03 -20.41 6.46
CA LYS A 153 -8.27 -20.73 7.20
C LYS A 153 -9.52 -20.40 6.41
N LEU A 154 -9.58 -19.23 5.76
CA LEU A 154 -10.73 -18.86 4.94
C LEU A 154 -10.89 -19.79 3.75
N ARG A 155 -9.78 -20.22 3.14
CA ARG A 155 -9.79 -21.20 2.05
C ARG A 155 -10.31 -22.56 2.52
N GLU A 156 -9.77 -23.10 3.60
CA GLU A 156 -10.16 -24.40 4.16
C GLU A 156 -11.64 -24.45 4.58
N ASN A 157 -12.15 -23.33 5.07
CA ASN A 157 -13.57 -23.19 5.44
C ASN A 157 -14.49 -22.86 4.24
N GLY A 158 -13.97 -22.83 3.00
CA GLY A 158 -14.74 -22.54 1.79
C GLY A 158 -15.26 -21.10 1.70
N LYS A 159 -14.65 -20.16 2.42
CA LYS A 159 -15.06 -18.75 2.50
C LYS A 159 -14.22 -17.80 1.64
N LEU A 160 -13.05 -18.24 1.17
CA LEU A 160 -12.20 -17.44 0.27
C LEU A 160 -12.72 -17.54 -1.17
N LYS A 161 -13.12 -16.41 -1.77
CA LYS A 161 -13.58 -16.34 -3.16
C LYS A 161 -12.63 -15.56 -4.08
N LEU A 162 -11.87 -14.63 -3.51
CA LEU A 162 -10.88 -13.83 -4.22
C LEU A 162 -9.57 -14.60 -4.33
N LYS A 163 -8.97 -14.63 -5.53
CA LYS A 163 -7.64 -15.20 -5.72
C LYS A 163 -6.59 -14.28 -5.09
N ALA A 164 -5.60 -14.86 -4.44
CA ALA A 164 -4.55 -14.12 -3.76
C ALA A 164 -3.17 -14.71 -4.06
N VAL A 165 -2.27 -13.84 -4.52
CA VAL A 165 -0.84 -14.10 -4.53
C VAL A 165 -0.27 -13.49 -3.25
N LEU A 166 0.11 -14.32 -2.30
CA LEU A 166 0.61 -13.86 -1.00
C LEU A 166 2.08 -13.45 -1.14
N MET A 167 2.37 -12.20 -0.77
CA MET A 167 3.70 -11.61 -0.77
C MET A 167 4.22 -11.49 0.67
N PRO A 168 4.81 -12.56 1.25
CA PRO A 168 5.17 -12.55 2.66
C PRO A 168 6.27 -11.53 2.96
N TYR A 169 6.17 -10.88 4.11
CA TYR A 169 7.23 -10.01 4.59
C TYR A 169 8.50 -10.82 4.86
N TYR A 170 9.67 -10.30 4.45
CA TYR A 170 10.97 -10.95 4.65
C TYR A 170 11.26 -11.40 6.09
N ARG A 171 10.72 -10.76 7.13
CA ARG A 171 10.94 -11.23 8.50
C ARG A 171 10.15 -12.51 8.83
N ASP A 172 9.03 -12.73 8.13
CA ASP A 172 8.05 -13.78 8.40
C ASP A 172 8.05 -14.87 7.33
N TYR A 173 8.76 -14.67 6.20
CA TYR A 173 8.63 -15.52 5.02
C TYR A 173 8.92 -17.01 5.28
N LYS A 174 9.89 -17.37 6.13
CA LYS A 174 10.18 -18.79 6.43
C LYS A 174 8.97 -19.49 7.04
N LYS A 175 8.27 -18.82 7.96
CA LYS A 175 7.05 -19.35 8.58
C LYS A 175 5.88 -19.39 7.60
N VAL A 176 5.79 -18.40 6.70
CA VAL A 176 4.79 -18.45 5.63
C VAL A 176 5.07 -19.60 4.65
N LEU A 177 6.34 -19.89 4.33
CA LEU A 177 6.70 -21.06 3.53
C LEU A 177 6.27 -22.37 4.20
N GLU A 178 6.45 -22.50 5.52
CA GLU A 178 5.96 -23.66 6.28
C GLU A 178 4.44 -23.84 6.11
N LEU A 179 3.66 -22.74 6.07
CA LEU A 179 2.22 -22.83 5.75
C LEU A 179 1.99 -23.35 4.32
N PHE A 180 2.76 -22.91 3.33
CA PHE A 180 2.65 -23.44 1.97
C PHE A 180 3.08 -24.91 1.88
N GLU A 181 4.05 -25.37 2.67
CA GLU A 181 4.42 -26.79 2.75
C GLU A 181 3.31 -27.66 3.37
N ILE A 182 2.58 -27.13 4.35
CA ILE A 182 1.46 -27.82 5.02
C ILE A 182 0.20 -27.82 4.14
N HIS A 183 -0.14 -26.66 3.60
CA HIS A 183 -1.46 -26.41 3.01
C HIS A 183 -1.45 -26.41 1.47
N GLY A 184 -0.29 -26.29 0.82
CA GLY A 184 -0.14 -26.28 -0.63
C GLY A 184 -0.67 -25.02 -1.34
N GLU A 185 -0.21 -24.82 -2.58
CA GLU A 185 -0.76 -23.82 -3.52
C GLU A 185 -1.93 -24.38 -4.31
N ASP A 186 -2.81 -23.50 -4.78
CA ASP A 186 -3.89 -23.81 -5.72
C ASP A 186 -4.32 -22.59 -6.55
N GLU A 187 -5.53 -22.61 -7.11
CA GLU A 187 -6.07 -21.51 -7.89
C GLU A 187 -6.45 -20.27 -7.06
N LEU A 188 -6.71 -20.44 -5.76
CA LEU A 188 -7.12 -19.37 -4.86
C LEU A 188 -5.94 -18.76 -4.11
N ILE A 189 -4.95 -19.56 -3.72
CA ILE A 189 -3.77 -19.08 -2.98
C ILE A 189 -2.49 -19.54 -3.69
N LYS A 190 -1.64 -18.57 -4.04
CA LYS A 190 -0.30 -18.80 -4.58
C LYS A 190 0.76 -18.06 -3.77
N LEU A 191 1.97 -18.60 -3.75
CA LEU A 191 3.11 -17.89 -3.20
C LEU A 191 3.67 -16.91 -4.24
N GLY A 192 3.81 -15.65 -3.83
CA GLY A 192 4.37 -14.59 -4.66
C GLY A 192 5.82 -14.28 -4.33
N TRP A 193 6.11 -12.99 -4.26
CA TRP A 193 7.41 -12.45 -3.92
C TRP A 193 7.56 -12.28 -2.42
N VAL A 194 8.74 -12.56 -1.89
CA VAL A 194 9.10 -12.11 -0.54
C VAL A 194 9.30 -10.60 -0.58
N LYS A 195 8.52 -9.84 0.19
CA LYS A 195 8.53 -8.37 0.18
C LYS A 195 9.49 -7.83 1.22
N THR A 196 10.17 -6.72 0.92
CA THR A 196 10.84 -5.88 1.92
C THR A 196 10.89 -4.41 1.49
N PHE A 197 11.49 -3.56 2.32
CA PHE A 197 11.54 -2.11 2.14
C PHE A 197 12.97 -1.59 2.03
N VAL A 198 13.23 -0.76 1.03
CA VAL A 198 14.51 -0.04 0.84
C VAL A 198 14.42 1.37 1.43
N ASP A 199 13.27 2.03 1.29
CA ASP A 199 13.00 3.36 1.84
C ASP A 199 11.53 3.51 2.29
N GLY A 200 11.15 4.74 2.68
CA GLY A 200 9.78 5.10 3.04
C GLY A 200 9.01 5.74 1.88
N SER A 201 8.23 6.79 2.16
CA SER A 201 7.37 7.48 1.18
C SER A 201 7.71 8.96 1.03
N ILE A 202 7.34 9.56 -0.11
CA ILE A 202 7.49 11.00 -0.34
C ILE A 202 6.61 11.78 0.65
N GLY A 203 5.39 11.29 0.93
CA GLY A 203 4.44 11.89 1.87
C GLY A 203 5.07 12.13 3.25
N ALA A 204 5.70 11.11 3.82
CA ALA A 204 6.36 11.19 5.13
C ALA A 204 7.76 11.84 5.10
N ARG A 205 8.26 12.25 3.93
CA ARG A 205 9.64 12.72 3.71
C ARG A 205 10.68 11.66 4.12
N THR A 206 10.36 10.39 3.88
CA THR A 206 11.21 9.23 4.23
C THR A 206 11.66 8.43 3.01
N ALA A 207 11.08 8.64 1.82
CA ALA A 207 11.67 8.13 0.58
C ALA A 207 13.09 8.69 0.41
N CYS A 208 14.04 7.83 0.03
CA CYS A 208 15.47 8.13 0.05
C CYS A 208 15.89 8.77 -1.27
N LEU A 209 16.30 10.04 -1.20
CA LEU A 209 16.53 10.91 -2.35
C LEU A 209 18.03 11.18 -2.59
N LYS A 210 18.41 11.46 -3.85
CA LYS A 210 19.76 11.97 -4.17
C LYS A 210 19.94 13.41 -3.67
N GLU A 211 18.89 14.23 -3.77
CA GLU A 211 18.85 15.62 -3.33
C GLU A 211 17.84 15.86 -2.20
N PRO A 212 18.07 16.83 -1.28
CA PRO A 212 17.16 17.07 -0.17
C PRO A 212 15.72 17.38 -0.60
N TYR A 213 14.76 17.11 0.28
CA TYR A 213 13.38 17.60 0.13
C TYR A 213 13.36 19.13 0.05
N LEU A 214 12.37 19.68 -0.66
CA LEU A 214 12.23 21.13 -0.82
C LEU A 214 11.85 21.81 0.51
N ASP A 215 10.98 21.17 1.28
CA ASP A 215 10.42 21.69 2.53
C ASP A 215 11.20 21.24 3.79
N LYS A 216 12.26 20.44 3.64
CA LYS A 216 13.05 19.89 4.75
C LYS A 216 14.49 19.59 4.33
N PRO A 217 15.52 19.95 5.13
CA PRO A 217 16.93 19.63 4.85
C PRO A 217 17.27 18.16 5.14
N SER A 218 16.48 17.23 4.63
CA SER A 218 16.64 15.79 4.75
C SER A 218 16.67 15.17 3.36
N LYS A 219 17.37 14.05 3.19
CA LYS A 219 17.33 13.21 1.98
C LYS A 219 16.46 11.96 2.18
N GLY A 220 15.63 11.92 3.22
CA GLY A 220 14.86 10.75 3.60
C GLY A 220 15.69 9.71 4.34
N LEU A 221 15.26 8.45 4.28
CA LEU A 221 15.85 7.36 5.05
C LEU A 221 16.07 6.13 4.18
N LEU A 222 17.30 5.65 4.15
CA LEU A 222 17.63 4.33 3.63
C LEU A 222 17.40 3.31 4.74
N LEU A 223 16.39 2.46 4.58
CA LEU A 223 16.00 1.45 5.57
C LEU A 223 16.89 0.21 5.52
N LYS A 224 17.50 -0.06 4.35
CA LYS A 224 18.38 -1.20 4.12
C LYS A 224 19.59 -0.80 3.32
N GLN A 225 20.76 -1.18 3.82
CA GLN A 225 22.01 -0.97 3.10
C GLN A 225 22.12 -1.94 1.93
N GLU A 226 22.94 -1.57 0.95
CA GLU A 226 23.12 -2.36 -0.28
C GLU A 226 23.60 -3.79 0.03
N GLU A 227 24.55 -3.94 0.95
CA GLU A 227 25.10 -5.25 1.36
C GLU A 227 24.04 -6.15 1.99
N GLU A 228 23.11 -5.55 2.76
CA GLU A 228 21.97 -6.27 3.32
C GLU A 228 21.07 -6.78 2.21
N LEU A 229 20.71 -5.92 1.25
CA LEU A 229 19.88 -6.31 0.11
C LEU A 229 20.54 -7.40 -0.74
N ILE A 230 21.85 -7.31 -1.01
CA ILE A 230 22.61 -8.34 -1.74
C ILE A 230 22.50 -9.69 -1.02
N SER A 231 22.65 -9.69 0.32
CA SER A 231 22.53 -10.90 1.12
C SER A 231 21.12 -11.50 1.02
N MET A 232 20.09 -10.67 1.17
CA MET A 232 18.67 -11.09 1.08
C MET A 232 18.34 -11.66 -0.30
N ILE A 233 18.75 -10.98 -1.37
CA ILE A 233 18.52 -11.43 -2.76
C ILE A 233 19.17 -12.80 -2.98
N ARG A 234 20.45 -12.96 -2.59
CA ARG A 234 21.16 -14.23 -2.74
C ARG A 234 20.57 -15.35 -1.88
N GLU A 235 20.08 -15.04 -0.67
CA GLU A 235 19.40 -16.02 0.19
C GLU A 235 18.12 -16.55 -0.49
N LEU A 236 17.30 -15.66 -1.05
CA LEU A 236 16.04 -16.02 -1.70
C LEU A 236 16.26 -16.74 -3.03
N GLU A 237 17.20 -16.26 -3.85
CA GLU A 237 17.62 -16.92 -5.10
C GLU A 237 18.07 -18.36 -4.86
N LYS A 238 18.87 -18.63 -3.81
CA LYS A 238 19.27 -20.01 -3.45
C LYS A 238 18.09 -20.93 -3.12
N LYS A 239 16.96 -20.36 -2.70
CA LYS A 239 15.71 -21.06 -2.38
C LYS A 239 14.73 -21.09 -3.56
N GLY A 240 15.09 -20.54 -4.71
CA GLY A 240 14.18 -20.41 -5.86
C GLY A 240 13.09 -19.37 -5.67
N LEU A 241 13.23 -18.46 -4.71
CA LEU A 241 12.25 -17.44 -4.37
C LEU A 241 12.62 -16.09 -4.98
N LYS A 242 11.59 -15.35 -5.39
CA LYS A 242 11.74 -13.98 -5.89
C LYS A 242 11.54 -12.97 -4.78
N ILE A 243 12.23 -11.84 -4.87
CA ILE A 243 12.10 -10.70 -3.97
C ILE A 243 11.33 -9.56 -4.64
N SER A 244 10.56 -8.84 -3.83
CA SER A 244 9.91 -7.58 -4.17
C SER A 244 10.46 -6.49 -3.24
N LEU A 245 11.02 -5.42 -3.81
CA LEU A 245 11.63 -4.31 -3.08
C LEU A 245 10.76 -3.07 -3.19
N HIS A 246 10.26 -2.55 -2.08
CA HIS A 246 9.72 -1.18 -2.03
C HIS A 246 10.86 -0.18 -2.18
N ALA A 247 10.83 0.61 -3.26
CA ALA A 247 11.77 1.69 -3.50
C ALA A 247 11.06 2.84 -4.22
N ILE A 248 10.89 3.97 -3.51
CA ILE A 248 10.20 5.16 -4.05
C ILE A 248 11.21 6.19 -4.55
N GLY A 249 12.18 6.55 -3.70
CA GLY A 249 13.14 7.62 -3.99
C GLY A 249 14.20 7.21 -5.01
N ASP A 250 14.72 8.19 -5.76
CA ASP A 250 15.70 7.98 -6.82
C ASP A 250 17.03 7.37 -6.30
N LYS A 251 17.41 7.65 -5.05
CA LYS A 251 18.55 7.00 -4.40
C LYS A 251 18.22 5.59 -3.92
N ALA A 252 17.01 5.33 -3.44
CA ALA A 252 16.58 3.98 -3.06
C ALA A 252 16.55 3.04 -4.27
N ILE A 253 16.01 3.51 -5.40
CA ILE A 253 15.98 2.77 -6.67
C ILE A 253 17.41 2.45 -7.13
N GLU A 254 18.33 3.41 -7.02
CA GLU A 254 19.74 3.18 -7.34
C GLU A 254 20.38 2.07 -6.50
N VAL A 255 20.14 2.09 -5.18
CA VAL A 255 20.64 1.08 -4.25
C VAL A 255 20.03 -0.29 -4.56
N ALA A 256 18.73 -0.36 -4.86
CA ALA A 256 18.04 -1.59 -5.23
C ALA A 256 18.63 -2.21 -6.52
N LEU A 257 18.83 -1.40 -7.57
CA LEU A 257 19.39 -1.87 -8.84
C LEU A 257 20.84 -2.36 -8.68
N SER A 258 21.67 -1.59 -7.97
CA SER A 258 23.04 -1.99 -7.66
C SER A 258 23.09 -3.30 -6.86
N ALA A 259 22.17 -3.49 -5.91
CA ALA A 259 22.07 -4.74 -5.17
C ALA A 259 21.70 -5.94 -6.06
N PHE A 260 20.76 -5.78 -7.01
CA PHE A 260 20.43 -6.84 -7.97
C PHE A 260 21.61 -7.21 -8.88
N GLU A 261 22.32 -6.21 -9.40
CA GLU A 261 23.52 -6.42 -10.23
C GLU A 261 24.61 -7.17 -9.47
N LYS A 262 24.94 -6.69 -8.26
CA LYS A 262 25.98 -7.30 -7.42
C LYS A 262 25.57 -8.66 -6.85
N ALA A 263 24.27 -8.89 -6.65
CA ALA A 263 23.76 -10.20 -6.28
C ALA A 263 23.96 -11.23 -7.40
N ASN A 264 24.08 -10.79 -8.65
CA ASN A 264 24.18 -11.62 -9.85
C ASN A 264 23.00 -12.61 -9.95
N ILE A 265 21.79 -12.03 -9.97
CA ILE A 265 20.53 -12.77 -10.02
C ILE A 265 20.47 -13.73 -11.22
N ARG A 266 19.84 -14.89 -11.01
CA ARG A 266 19.65 -15.92 -12.06
C ARG A 266 18.22 -15.91 -12.57
N PHE A 267 17.27 -15.56 -11.72
CA PHE A 267 15.87 -15.54 -12.08
C PHE A 267 15.45 -14.16 -12.56
N LYS A 268 14.63 -14.14 -13.62
CA LYS A 268 13.90 -12.94 -14.02
C LYS A 268 12.62 -12.80 -13.18
N GLY A 269 12.07 -11.60 -13.20
CA GLY A 269 10.79 -11.29 -12.60
C GLY A 269 10.84 -11.01 -11.11
N HIS A 270 12.02 -10.68 -10.55
CA HIS A 270 12.07 -9.91 -9.30
C HIS A 270 11.35 -8.57 -9.51
N ARG A 271 10.84 -7.98 -8.42
CA ARG A 271 10.02 -6.77 -8.49
C ARG A 271 10.64 -5.58 -7.76
N ILE A 272 10.43 -4.41 -8.33
CA ILE A 272 10.51 -3.14 -7.59
C ILE A 272 9.10 -2.56 -7.52
N GLU A 273 8.67 -2.24 -6.31
CA GLU A 273 7.37 -1.63 -6.02
C GLU A 273 7.51 -0.11 -6.03
N HIS A 274 6.47 0.55 -6.56
CA HIS A 274 6.32 1.99 -6.71
C HIS A 274 7.23 2.60 -7.77
N ALA A 275 8.55 2.57 -7.56
CA ALA A 275 9.54 3.16 -8.45
C ALA A 275 9.19 4.60 -8.88
N GLU A 276 8.59 5.40 -7.99
CA GLU A 276 7.95 6.68 -8.36
C GLU A 276 8.93 7.68 -8.98
N MET A 277 10.19 7.68 -8.52
CA MET A 277 11.22 8.61 -8.99
C MET A 277 12.21 8.00 -10.00
N ILE A 278 11.85 6.87 -10.63
CA ILE A 278 12.75 6.18 -11.57
C ILE A 278 13.13 7.08 -12.75
N ASP A 279 14.43 7.15 -13.06
CA ASP A 279 14.92 7.83 -14.26
C ASP A 279 15.10 6.89 -15.46
N TYR A 280 15.39 7.45 -16.63
CA TYR A 280 15.53 6.70 -17.87
C TYR A 280 16.65 5.65 -17.82
N LEU A 281 17.80 5.98 -17.21
CA LEU A 281 18.95 5.07 -17.14
C LEU A 281 18.66 3.93 -16.16
N GLN A 282 18.00 4.23 -15.04
CA GLN A 282 17.52 3.23 -14.10
C GLN A 282 16.49 2.30 -14.75
N ALA A 283 15.58 2.82 -15.56
CA ALA A 283 14.60 2.01 -16.30
C ALA A 283 15.25 1.07 -17.34
N GLN A 284 16.35 1.49 -17.99
CA GLN A 284 17.12 0.60 -18.87
C GLN A 284 17.72 -0.57 -18.09
N ARG A 285 18.30 -0.30 -16.92
CA ARG A 285 18.85 -1.36 -16.04
C ARG A 285 17.77 -2.32 -15.56
N VAL A 286 16.58 -1.83 -15.20
CA VAL A 286 15.41 -2.67 -14.86
C VAL A 286 15.12 -3.67 -15.98
N LYS A 287 15.09 -3.20 -17.23
CA LYS A 287 14.84 -4.05 -18.41
C LYS A 287 15.95 -5.07 -18.62
N GLU A 288 17.21 -4.65 -18.54
CA GLU A 288 18.39 -5.52 -18.72
C GLU A 288 18.44 -6.64 -17.69
N LEU A 289 18.12 -6.32 -16.43
CA LEU A 289 18.04 -7.28 -15.32
C LEU A 289 16.79 -8.17 -15.38
N GLY A 290 15.83 -7.87 -16.27
CA GLY A 290 14.55 -8.59 -16.35
C GLY A 290 13.70 -8.44 -15.08
N LEU A 291 13.75 -7.26 -14.46
CA LEU A 291 12.92 -6.89 -13.33
C LEU A 291 11.54 -6.42 -13.81
N ILE A 292 10.53 -6.57 -12.95
CA ILE A 292 9.18 -6.06 -13.16
C ILE A 292 8.97 -4.84 -12.25
N LEU A 293 8.40 -3.77 -12.79
CA LEU A 293 7.95 -2.63 -11.98
C LEU A 293 6.47 -2.77 -11.64
N CYS A 294 6.13 -2.66 -10.36
CA CYS A 294 4.75 -2.49 -9.96
C CYS A 294 4.46 -1.03 -9.61
N ILE A 295 3.66 -0.38 -10.45
CA ILE A 295 3.37 1.05 -10.37
C ILE A 295 1.93 1.25 -9.87
N GLN A 296 1.67 2.37 -9.20
CA GLN A 296 0.33 2.77 -8.73
C GLN A 296 -0.11 4.05 -9.46
N PRO A 297 -0.72 3.96 -10.66
CA PRO A 297 -1.13 5.13 -11.42
C PRO A 297 -2.10 6.06 -10.67
N ASN A 298 -2.86 5.53 -9.70
CA ASN A 298 -3.74 6.28 -8.81
C ASN A 298 -3.01 7.26 -7.88
N PHE A 299 -1.70 7.11 -7.66
CA PHE A 299 -0.97 7.99 -6.74
C PHE A 299 -0.87 9.42 -7.26
N ASN A 300 -0.59 9.62 -8.55
CA ASN A 300 -0.47 10.96 -9.11
C ASN A 300 -1.72 11.83 -8.91
N PRO A 301 -2.95 11.39 -9.29
CA PRO A 301 -4.14 12.21 -9.07
C PRO A 301 -4.46 12.43 -7.58
N VAL A 302 -4.05 11.52 -6.68
CA VAL A 302 -4.35 11.61 -5.24
C VAL A 302 -3.32 12.47 -4.48
N PHE A 303 -2.04 12.35 -4.81
CA PHE A 303 -0.93 12.89 -4.01
C PHE A 303 -0.14 14.02 -4.67
N MET A 304 -0.52 14.50 -5.86
CA MET A 304 0.24 15.54 -6.58
C MET A 304 0.54 16.79 -5.72
N GLN A 305 -0.42 17.24 -4.90
CA GLN A 305 -0.19 18.38 -4.01
C GLN A 305 0.86 18.10 -2.93
N THR A 306 0.85 16.88 -2.38
CA THR A 306 1.87 16.41 -1.43
C THR A 306 3.25 16.36 -2.10
N TYR A 307 3.32 15.90 -3.35
CA TYR A 307 4.55 15.83 -4.12
C TYR A 307 5.10 17.21 -4.47
N LEU A 308 4.25 18.16 -4.87
CA LEU A 308 4.65 19.53 -5.17
C LEU A 308 5.27 20.23 -3.96
N LYS A 309 4.67 20.06 -2.78
CA LYS A 309 5.22 20.58 -1.51
C LYS A 309 6.56 19.92 -1.17
N ALA A 310 6.67 18.60 -1.34
CA ALA A 310 7.83 17.81 -0.96
C ALA A 310 9.05 18.04 -1.87
N LEU A 311 8.83 18.12 -3.18
CA LEU A 311 9.89 17.99 -4.19
C LEU A 311 10.03 19.23 -5.09
N GLY A 312 9.02 20.10 -5.11
CA GLY A 312 8.91 21.19 -6.07
C GLY A 312 8.40 20.74 -7.43
N LYS A 313 8.00 21.71 -8.25
CA LYS A 313 7.36 21.48 -9.57
C LYS A 313 8.22 20.62 -10.51
N GLU A 314 9.51 20.88 -10.57
CA GLU A 314 10.39 20.20 -11.52
C GLU A 314 10.49 18.70 -11.23
N ARG A 315 10.81 18.32 -9.98
CA ARG A 315 10.92 16.90 -9.58
C ARG A 315 9.57 16.20 -9.57
N ALA A 316 8.51 16.85 -9.08
CA ALA A 316 7.16 16.28 -9.06
C ALA A 316 6.64 15.96 -10.48
N SER A 317 6.99 16.77 -11.48
CA SER A 317 6.57 16.54 -12.87
C SER A 317 7.16 15.29 -13.53
N LYS A 318 8.21 14.70 -12.93
CA LYS A 318 8.90 13.51 -13.44
C LYS A 318 8.44 12.22 -12.75
N LEU A 319 7.52 12.31 -11.79
CA LEU A 319 7.05 11.16 -11.00
C LEU A 319 6.16 10.21 -11.80
N ASN A 320 6.26 8.92 -11.46
CA ASN A 320 5.47 7.83 -12.02
C ASN A 320 5.46 7.86 -13.57
N PRO A 321 6.64 7.79 -14.24
CA PRO A 321 6.80 8.06 -15.67
C PRO A 321 6.34 6.90 -16.56
N ILE A 322 5.08 6.44 -16.42
CA ILE A 322 4.55 5.23 -17.08
C ILE A 322 4.65 5.25 -18.61
N LYS A 323 4.61 6.43 -19.25
CA LYS A 323 4.81 6.55 -20.69
C LYS A 323 6.24 6.18 -21.11
N MET A 324 7.22 6.71 -20.41
CA MET A 324 8.64 6.42 -20.66
C MET A 324 8.94 4.93 -20.44
N LEU A 325 8.38 4.36 -19.37
CA LEU A 325 8.55 2.93 -19.07
C LEU A 325 7.92 2.02 -20.15
N ASP A 326 6.71 2.35 -20.63
CA ASP A 326 6.04 1.63 -21.72
C ASP A 326 6.81 1.76 -23.05
N GLU A 327 7.27 2.96 -23.41
CA GLU A 327 8.07 3.20 -24.63
C GLU A 327 9.42 2.47 -24.60
N LEU A 328 10.04 2.35 -23.42
CA LEU A 328 11.24 1.54 -23.23
C LEU A 328 10.97 0.02 -23.27
N GLY A 329 9.71 -0.40 -23.16
CA GLY A 329 9.32 -1.81 -23.07
C GLY A 329 9.80 -2.45 -21.76
N VAL A 330 9.69 -1.72 -20.65
CA VAL A 330 9.86 -2.26 -19.30
C VAL A 330 8.63 -3.08 -18.93
N ASP A 331 8.84 -4.25 -18.32
CA ASP A 331 7.73 -5.05 -17.80
C ASP A 331 7.09 -4.33 -16.61
N MET A 332 5.81 -3.99 -16.74
CA MET A 332 5.04 -3.30 -15.72
C MET A 332 3.81 -4.11 -15.30
N VAL A 333 3.40 -3.94 -14.05
CA VAL A 333 2.07 -4.32 -13.55
C VAL A 333 1.53 -3.17 -12.71
N PHE A 334 0.21 -3.01 -12.66
CA PHE A 334 -0.41 -1.96 -11.86
C PHE A 334 -1.08 -2.52 -10.60
N GLY A 335 -0.99 -1.75 -9.51
CA GLY A 335 -1.70 -2.00 -8.26
C GLY A 335 -2.32 -0.72 -7.72
N SER A 336 -3.12 -0.82 -6.67
CA SER A 336 -3.73 0.35 -6.03
C SER A 336 -2.99 0.78 -4.75
N ASP A 337 -2.29 -0.16 -4.10
CA ASP A 337 -1.71 0.03 -2.77
C ASP A 337 -2.73 0.57 -1.75
N MET A 338 -3.99 0.20 -1.92
CA MET A 338 -5.12 0.63 -1.07
C MET A 338 -5.46 2.13 -1.09
N MET A 339 -4.84 2.95 -1.97
CA MET A 339 -4.89 4.43 -1.89
C MET A 339 -5.34 5.14 -3.19
N PRO A 340 -6.64 5.10 -3.56
CA PRO A 340 -7.69 4.29 -2.96
C PRO A 340 -7.66 2.86 -3.51
N PHE A 341 -8.29 1.93 -2.79
CA PHE A 341 -8.48 0.54 -3.25
C PHE A 341 -9.52 0.47 -4.38
N ASP A 342 -9.24 1.10 -5.52
CA ASP A 342 -10.12 1.16 -6.69
C ASP A 342 -9.29 1.26 -7.99
N PRO A 343 -9.21 0.17 -8.76
CA PRO A 343 -8.45 0.13 -10.01
C PRO A 343 -8.95 1.15 -11.04
N GLU A 344 -10.22 1.55 -11.03
CA GLU A 344 -10.72 2.49 -12.05
C GLU A 344 -10.06 3.86 -11.92
N VAL A 345 -9.68 4.29 -10.71
CA VAL A 345 -8.92 5.55 -10.50
C VAL A 345 -7.58 5.49 -11.21
N GLY A 346 -6.87 4.37 -11.07
CA GLY A 346 -5.60 4.14 -11.75
C GLY A 346 -5.76 3.97 -13.27
N ILE A 347 -6.79 3.23 -13.69
CA ILE A 347 -7.12 3.03 -15.12
C ILE A 347 -7.46 4.36 -15.78
N GLU A 348 -8.27 5.21 -15.17
CA GLU A 348 -8.65 6.52 -15.73
C GLU A 348 -7.43 7.41 -15.92
N TYR A 349 -6.54 7.47 -14.92
CA TYR A 349 -5.30 8.23 -15.02
C TYR A 349 -4.37 7.67 -16.11
N ALA A 350 -4.09 6.37 -16.07
CA ALA A 350 -3.22 5.72 -17.04
C ALA A 350 -3.78 5.75 -18.47
N SER A 351 -5.10 5.72 -18.64
CA SER A 351 -5.77 5.79 -19.95
C SER A 351 -5.49 7.11 -20.67
N LYS A 352 -5.35 8.21 -19.92
CA LYS A 352 -5.01 9.54 -20.48
C LYS A 352 -3.57 9.59 -21.02
N ILE A 353 -2.72 8.65 -20.63
CA ILE A 353 -1.29 8.61 -20.96
C ILE A 353 -0.98 7.51 -21.99
N LEU A 354 -1.50 6.30 -21.78
CA LEU A 354 -1.18 5.09 -22.53
C LEU A 354 -2.33 4.61 -23.44
N GLY A 355 -3.53 5.18 -23.29
CA GLY A 355 -4.77 4.63 -23.84
C GLY A 355 -5.36 3.54 -22.93
N ARG A 356 -6.70 3.38 -23.00
CA ARG A 356 -7.45 2.51 -22.08
C ARG A 356 -7.07 1.03 -22.19
N GLU A 357 -6.80 0.54 -23.40
CA GLU A 357 -6.41 -0.86 -23.61
C GLU A 357 -5.10 -1.21 -22.88
N LYS A 358 -4.07 -0.36 -23.01
CA LYS A 358 -2.79 -0.56 -22.30
C LYS A 358 -2.94 -0.39 -20.79
N ALA A 359 -3.71 0.60 -20.33
CA ALA A 359 -3.98 0.79 -18.90
C ALA A 359 -4.58 -0.48 -18.28
N ILE A 360 -5.58 -1.07 -18.94
CA ILE A 360 -6.20 -2.34 -18.53
C ILE A 360 -5.24 -3.52 -18.65
N TYR A 361 -4.40 -3.56 -19.69
CA TYR A 361 -3.39 -4.61 -19.87
C TYR A 361 -2.49 -4.74 -18.64
N TYR A 362 -2.05 -3.62 -18.06
CA TYR A 362 -1.20 -3.62 -16.87
C TYR A 362 -1.93 -3.97 -15.57
N TYR A 363 -3.26 -3.82 -15.51
CA TYR A 363 -4.13 -4.34 -14.44
C TYR A 363 -4.56 -5.81 -14.68
N GLY A 364 -3.63 -6.65 -15.14
CA GLY A 364 -3.86 -8.11 -15.27
C GLY A 364 -4.25 -8.62 -16.66
N GLY A 365 -4.45 -7.74 -17.65
CA GLY A 365 -4.73 -8.17 -19.02
C GLY A 365 -3.63 -9.03 -19.66
N TRP A 366 -2.39 -8.99 -19.15
CA TRP A 366 -1.31 -9.88 -19.56
C TRP A 366 -1.58 -11.36 -19.30
N LYS A 367 -2.38 -11.72 -18.29
CA LYS A 367 -2.73 -13.12 -18.00
C LYS A 367 -3.53 -13.78 -19.11
N LYS A 368 -4.27 -13.00 -19.91
CA LYS A 368 -5.01 -13.52 -21.07
C LYS A 368 -4.09 -13.95 -22.22
N LYS A 369 -2.90 -13.35 -22.34
CA LYS A 369 -1.92 -13.74 -23.39
C LYS A 369 -1.12 -14.99 -23.01
N ALA A 370 -1.15 -15.39 -21.73
CA ALA A 370 -0.39 -16.53 -21.22
C ALA A 370 -1.17 -17.85 -21.25
N ASN A 371 -2.49 -17.81 -21.46
CA ASN A 371 -3.30 -18.99 -21.73
C ASN A 371 -3.45 -19.13 -23.27
N PRO A 372 -2.80 -20.13 -23.90
CA PRO A 372 -2.92 -20.37 -25.33
C PRO A 372 -4.33 -20.82 -25.76
#